data_AF-A0A127T233-F1
#
_entry.id   AF-A0A127T233-F1
#
_cell.length_a   1.000
_cell.length_b   1.000
_cell.length_c   1.000
_cell.angle_alpha   90.00
_cell.angle_beta   90.00
_cell.angle_gamma   90.00
#
_symmetry.space_group_name_H-M   'P 1'
#
loop_
_entity.id
_entity.type
_entity.pdbx_description
1 polymer ?
#
loop_
_entity_poly.entity_id
_entity_poly.type
_entity_poly.pdbx_seq_one_letter_code
_entity_poly.pdbx_strand_id
1 'polypeptide(L)' 'HLRTGAALLLAGILLAGCDQSSSDAKHIKVGVINGAEQDVAEVAKKVAKEKYGLDVELVGFSGSLLPND' A
#
# COMPACT_ATOMS: atom_id res chain seq x y z
N HIS A 1 38.43 19.36 14.66
CA HIS A 1 37.33 19.88 13.83
C HIS A 1 36.82 18.89 12.77
N LEU A 2 37.65 18.01 12.19
CA LEU A 2 37.20 17.05 11.16
C LEU A 2 36.27 15.93 11.67
N ARG A 3 36.39 15.54 12.95
CA ARG A 3 35.60 14.44 13.56
C ARG A 3 34.13 14.81 13.83
N THR A 4 33.85 16.06 14.15
CA THR A 4 32.49 16.55 14.43
C THR A 4 31.66 16.76 13.16
N GLY A 5 32.30 17.10 12.03
CA GLY A 5 31.61 17.24 10.74
C GLY A 5 31.11 15.92 10.16
N ALA A 6 31.87 14.84 10.35
CA ALA A 6 31.48 13.51 9.88
C ALA A 6 30.23 12.98 10.63
N ALA A 7 30.16 13.19 11.95
CA ALA A 7 29.03 12.75 12.76
C ALA A 7 27.71 13.45 12.38
N LEU A 8 27.76 14.73 12.00
CA LEU A 8 26.59 15.49 11.54
C LEU A 8 26.09 15.02 10.17
N LEU A 9 27.00 14.63 9.27
CA LEU A 9 26.63 14.09 7.96
C LEU A 9 26.01 12.68 8.07
N LEU A 10 26.56 11.83 8.94
CA LEU A 10 26.01 10.50 9.25
C LEU A 10 24.63 10.59 9.91
N ALA A 11 24.42 11.56 10.81
CA ALA A 11 23.11 11.81 11.41
C ALA A 11 22.07 12.28 10.37
N GLY A 12 22.47 13.12 9.41
CA GLY A 12 21.59 13.57 8.32
C GLY A 12 21.13 12.43 7.40
N ILE A 13 21.98 11.45 7.13
CA ILE A 13 21.64 10.27 6.32
C ILE A 13 20.70 9.34 7.10
N LEU A 14 20.89 9.18 8.41
CA LEU A 14 20.00 8.40 9.27
C LEU A 14 18.60 9.02 9.39
N LEU A 15 18.48 10.36 9.41
CA LEU A 15 17.18 11.03 9.39
C LEU A 15 16.47 10.91 8.03
N ALA A 16 17.20 10.89 6.91
CA ALA A 16 16.62 10.67 5.59
C ALA A 16 16.08 9.25 5.39
N GLY A 17 16.52 8.27 6.19
CA GLY A 17 16.01 6.90 6.19
C GLY A 17 14.84 6.63 7.16
N CYS A 18 14.50 7.57 8.04
CA CYS A 18 13.51 7.34 9.11
C CYS A 18 12.05 7.60 8.69
N ASP A 19 11.80 7.94 7.42
CA ASP A 19 10.45 8.14 6.87
C ASP A 19 9.98 6.98 5.97
N GLN A 20 10.70 5.86 5.97
CA GLN A 20 10.42 4.76 5.03
C GLN A 20 9.37 3.75 5.53
N SER A 21 8.62 4.09 6.59
CA SER A 21 7.76 3.13 7.32
C SER A 21 6.25 3.40 7.26
N SER A 22 5.80 4.40 6.48
CA SER A 22 4.38 4.78 6.45
C SER A 22 3.64 4.48 5.15
N SER A 23 4.34 4.13 4.06
CA SER A 23 3.67 3.84 2.78
C SER A 23 3.02 2.45 2.75
N ASP A 24 3.68 1.42 3.29
CA ASP A 24 3.18 0.04 3.20
C ASP A 24 1.94 -0.22 4.09
N ALA A 25 1.79 0.50 5.21
CA ALA A 25 0.67 0.30 6.13
C ALA A 25 -0.70 0.75 5.57
N LYS A 26 -0.70 1.58 4.51
CA LYS A 26 -1.91 2.13 3.90
C LYS A 26 -2.35 1.37 2.65
N HIS A 27 -1.55 0.42 2.15
CA HIS A 27 -1.83 -0.31 0.93
C HIS A 27 -2.42 -1.70 1.23
N ILE A 28 -3.65 -1.97 0.76
CA ILE A 28 -4.36 -3.23 1.01
C ILE A 28 -4.81 -3.88 -0.30
N LYS A 29 -4.68 -5.22 -0.37
CA LYS A 29 -5.18 -6.02 -1.49
C LYS A 29 -6.52 -6.63 -1.10
N VAL A 30 -7.53 -6.40 -1.93
CA VAL A 30 -8.89 -6.88 -1.70
C VAL A 30 -9.32 -7.73 -2.89
N GLY A 31 -9.69 -8.98 -2.60
CA GLY A 31 -10.25 -9.87 -3.60
C GLY A 31 -11.70 -9.51 -3.93
N VAL A 32 -12.03 -9.43 -5.22
CA VAL A 32 -13.37 -9.13 -5.73
C VAL A 32 -13.77 -10.20 -6.72
N ILE A 33 -14.98 -10.74 -6.61
CA ILE A 33 -15.51 -11.68 -7.60
C ILE A 33 -15.80 -10.93 -8.90
N ASN A 34 -15.39 -11.50 -10.03
CA ASN A 34 -15.69 -10.94 -11.34
C ASN A 34 -17.20 -11.06 -11.60
N GLY A 35 -17.89 -9.92 -11.74
CA GLY A 35 -19.34 -9.89 -11.83
C GLY A 35 -19.92 -8.52 -11.48
N ALA A 36 -21.17 -8.52 -11.02
CA ALA A 36 -21.89 -7.30 -10.63
C ALA A 36 -21.24 -6.56 -9.44
N GLU A 37 -20.39 -7.26 -8.69
CA GLU A 37 -19.72 -6.75 -7.50
C GLU A 37 -18.52 -5.82 -7.82
N GLN A 38 -18.03 -5.81 -9.06
CA GLN A 38 -16.88 -4.98 -9.45
C GLN A 38 -17.18 -3.48 -9.35
N ASP A 39 -18.35 -3.03 -9.82
CA ASP A 39 -18.73 -1.62 -9.79
C ASP A 39 -18.77 -1.08 -8.34
N VAL A 40 -19.27 -1.90 -7.41
CA VAL A 40 -19.33 -1.55 -5.98
C VAL A 40 -17.92 -1.52 -5.38
N ALA A 41 -17.06 -2.46 -5.75
CA ALA A 41 -15.67 -2.50 -5.30
C ALA A 41 -14.85 -1.30 -5.79
N GLU A 42 -15.10 -0.82 -7.01
CA GLU A 42 -14.47 0.41 -7.53
C GLU A 42 -14.88 1.65 -6.73
N VAL A 43 -16.16 1.75 -6.36
CA VAL A 43 -16.64 2.85 -5.50
C VAL A 43 -16.02 2.74 -4.11
N ALA A 44 -15.95 1.54 -3.55
CA ALA A 44 -15.32 1.30 -2.24
C ALA A 44 -13.83 1.71 -2.23
N LYS A 45 -13.08 1.41 -3.30
CA LYS A 45 -11.70 1.86 -3.49
C LYS A 45 -11.58 3.39 -3.44
N LYS A 46 -12.48 4.11 -4.14
CA LYS A 46 -12.49 5.58 -4.13
C LYS A 46 -12.75 6.11 -2.72
N VAL A 47 -13.76 5.58 -2.03
CA VAL A 47 -14.11 5.97 -0.65
C VAL A 47 -12.97 5.66 0.32
N ALA A 48 -12.30 4.51 0.18
CA ALA A 48 -11.17 4.13 1.03
C ALA A 48 -10.00 5.13 0.93
N LYS A 49 -9.71 5.58 -0.30
CA LYS A 49 -8.68 6.60 -0.54
C LYS A 49 -9.09 7.96 0.01
N GLU A 50 -10.32 8.39 -0.24
CA GLU A 50 -10.81 9.72 0.16
C GLU A 50 -11.03 9.87 1.67
N LYS A 51 -11.55 8.83 2.33
CA LYS A 51 -11.94 8.88 3.75
C LYS A 51 -10.83 8.42 4.70
N TYR A 52 -10.00 7.47 4.27
CA TYR A 52 -9.04 6.79 5.15
C TYR A 52 -7.59 6.91 4.67
N GLY A 53 -7.37 7.48 3.48
CA GLY A 53 -6.06 7.54 2.84
C GLY A 53 -5.50 6.15 2.55
N LEU A 54 -6.36 5.15 2.35
CA LEU A 54 -5.98 3.78 2.04
C LEU A 54 -5.87 3.60 0.52
N ASP A 55 -4.80 2.97 0.08
CA ASP A 55 -4.62 2.55 -1.30
C ASP A 55 -5.11 1.11 -1.44
N VAL A 56 -6.11 0.90 -2.28
CA VAL A 56 -6.78 -0.39 -2.43
C VAL A 56 -6.47 -0.97 -3.82
N GLU A 57 -5.85 -2.13 -3.83
CA GLU A 57 -5.66 -2.95 -5.03
C GLU A 57 -6.79 -3.99 -5.10
N LEU A 58 -7.60 -3.91 -6.15
CA LEU A 58 -8.67 -4.88 -6.38
C LEU A 58 -8.10 -6.04 -7.19
N VAL A 59 -8.17 -7.25 -6.62
CA VAL A 59 -7.73 -8.49 -7.25
C VAL A 59 -8.96 -9.25 -7.70
N GLY A 60 -9.15 -9.38 -9.02
CA GLY A 60 -10.29 -10.09 -9.59
C GLY A 60 -10.17 -11.60 -9.43
N PHE A 61 -11.19 -12.23 -8.86
CA PHE A 61 -11.33 -13.68 -8.75
C PHE A 61 -12.48 -14.13 -9.65
N SER A 62 -12.16 -14.93 -10.66
CA SER A 62 -13.16 -15.68 -11.42
C SER A 62 -13.69 -16.77 -10.51
N GLY A 63 -15.02 -16.86 -10.33
CA GLY A 63 -15.66 -17.93 -9.58
C GLY A 63 -15.47 -19.30 -10.25
N SER A 64 -14.27 -19.85 -10.17
CA SER A 64 -13.98 -21.24 -10.45
C SER A 64 -12.74 -21.58 -9.65
N LEU A 65 -12.96 -22.10 -8.45
CA LEU A 65 -12.02 -23.01 -7.85
C LEU A 65 -11.94 -24.16 -8.85
N LEU A 66 -10.97 -24.13 -9.78
CA LEU A 66 -10.70 -25.23 -10.68
C LEU A 66 -10.62 -26.50 -9.80
N PRO A 67 -11.61 -27.40 -9.85
CA PRO A 67 -11.47 -28.66 -9.15
C PRO A 67 -10.48 -29.45 -9.99
N ASN A 68 -9.22 -29.44 -9.55
CA ASN A 68 -8.13 -30.34 -9.96
C ASN A 68 -8.30 -31.00 -11.35
N ASP A 69 -7.54 -30.52 -12.34
CA ASP A 69 -7.01 -31.35 -13.43
C ASP A 69 -5.50 -31.44 -13.28
#